data_AF-A0A1B7WUP3-F1
#
_entry.id   AF-A0A1B7WUP3-F1
#
_cell.length_a   1.000
_cell.length_b   1.000
_cell.length_c   1.000
_cell.angle_alpha   90.00
_cell.angle_beta   90.00
_cell.angle_gamma   90.00
#
_symmetry.space_group_name_H-M   'P 1'
#
loop_
_entity.id
_entity.type
_entity.pdbx_description
1 polymer ?
#
loop_
_entity_poly.entity_id
_entity_poly.type
_entity_poly.pdbx_seq_one_letter_code
_entity_poly.pdbx_strand_id
1 'polypeptide(L)'
;ALKRFAKKTGQTLRDACLEQAALACQDAATFTPPLAKGGGKGLSKAAEMAGENAVAGDIKKMFVSANDRYSRNAANVLATNLAYATRNNDIGMFNKLIGGGSMKALKSLSPILQRIANDQDYDRAFKKAKNYLNRAEIVLSDYGTIGFVFNIRPVHNEIKGKFGGRIKKNVRPVKKKLLVETTAELKDYIRERQEMVGRIKSGWASALRSLPKPVINGIPKNFGVGLLSVAWINKHTGVQGKNTVSATEKNVDVSVTNTLGNIANIATDASVLDLVYANRVRQMRARVKEHLGKTIDEANSK
;
A
#
# COMPACT_ATOMS: atom_id res chain seq x y z
N ALA A 1 4.28 12.31 32.81
CA ALA A 1 2.83 11.99 32.76
C ALA A 1 2.51 10.63 33.40
N LEU A 2 3.22 9.56 33.01
CA LEU A 2 3.01 8.18 33.48
C LEU A 2 3.07 8.01 35.01
N LYS A 3 4.05 8.60 35.71
CA LYS A 3 4.11 8.57 37.19
C LYS A 3 2.82 9.09 37.86
N ARG A 4 2.26 10.17 37.32
CA ARG A 4 0.98 10.75 37.81
C ARG A 4 -0.21 9.85 37.45
N PHE A 5 -0.21 9.25 36.27
CA PHE A 5 -1.23 8.30 35.84
C PHE A 5 -1.26 7.09 36.78
N ALA A 6 -0.11 6.39 36.92
CA ALA A 6 0.05 5.22 37.77
C ALA A 6 -0.45 5.45 39.21
N LYS A 7 0.02 6.55 39.84
CA LYS A 7 -0.41 6.96 41.18
C LYS A 7 -1.93 7.15 41.27
N LYS A 8 -2.53 7.84 40.30
CA LYS A 8 -3.95 8.19 40.34
C LYS A 8 -4.88 7.03 39.98
N THR A 9 -4.39 6.01 39.28
CA THR A 9 -5.19 4.84 38.90
C THR A 9 -4.89 3.60 39.75
N GLY A 10 -4.10 3.74 40.82
CA GLY A 10 -3.70 2.63 41.69
C GLY A 10 -2.86 1.55 41.00
N GLN A 11 -2.17 1.88 39.90
CA GLN A 11 -1.33 0.93 39.15
C GLN A 11 0.13 1.07 39.54
N THR A 12 0.91 -0.01 39.42
CA THR A 12 2.37 0.10 39.47
C THR A 12 2.86 0.92 38.28
N LEU A 13 4.02 1.59 38.41
CA LEU A 13 4.60 2.33 37.29
C LEU A 13 4.91 1.40 36.10
N ARG A 14 5.34 0.17 36.39
CA ARG A 14 5.59 -0.86 35.37
C ARG A 14 4.33 -1.20 34.59
N ASP A 15 3.24 -1.50 35.28
CA ASP A 15 1.98 -1.87 34.62
C ASP A 15 1.38 -0.69 33.85
N ALA A 16 1.46 0.53 34.39
CA ALA A 16 1.07 1.73 33.67
C ALA A 16 1.90 1.95 32.39
N CYS A 17 3.20 1.70 32.42
CA CYS A 17 4.06 1.77 31.23
C CYS A 17 3.69 0.69 30.20
N LEU A 18 3.48 -0.56 30.63
CA LEU A 18 3.07 -1.66 29.75
C LEU A 18 1.69 -1.41 29.12
N GLU A 19 0.73 -0.90 29.90
CA GLU A 19 -0.58 -0.49 29.41
C GLU A 19 -0.46 0.56 28.30
N GLN A 20 0.30 1.63 28.56
CA GLN A 20 0.43 2.72 27.59
C GLN A 20 1.27 2.33 26.38
N ALA A 21 2.26 1.44 26.53
CA ALA A 21 2.99 0.85 25.42
C ALA A 21 2.08 -0.01 24.53
N ALA A 22 1.24 -0.86 25.12
CA ALA A 22 0.26 -1.68 24.38
C ALA A 22 -0.71 -0.80 23.57
N LEU A 23 -1.23 0.26 24.19
CA LEU A 23 -2.11 1.21 23.51
C LEU A 23 -1.37 2.06 22.46
N ALA A 24 -0.08 2.37 22.68
CA ALA A 24 0.74 3.05 21.70
C ALA A 24 0.97 2.20 20.45
N CYS A 25 1.13 0.87 20.57
CA CYS A 25 1.16 -0.03 19.41
C CYS A 25 -0.12 0.10 18.56
N GLN A 26 -1.28 0.09 19.21
CA GLN A 26 -2.57 0.24 18.52
C GLN A 26 -2.68 1.60 17.83
N ASP A 27 -2.30 2.68 18.52
CA ASP A 27 -2.32 4.03 17.96
C ASP A 27 -1.35 4.17 16.79
N ALA A 28 -0.14 3.62 16.92
CA ALA A 28 0.85 3.67 15.86
C ALA A 28 0.32 2.99 14.60
N ALA A 29 -0.31 1.82 14.74
CA ALA A 29 -1.00 1.17 13.62
C ALA A 29 -2.22 1.98 13.11
N THR A 30 -2.93 2.68 13.99
CA THR A 30 -4.09 3.52 13.63
C THR A 30 -3.68 4.75 12.81
N PHE A 31 -2.54 5.36 13.10
CA PHE A 31 -2.06 6.57 12.43
C PHE A 31 -1.09 6.30 11.27
N THR A 32 -0.43 5.15 11.24
CA THR A 32 0.39 4.74 10.09
C THR A 32 -0.52 4.58 8.85
N PRO A 33 -0.19 5.16 7.69
CA PRO A 33 -0.92 4.87 6.46
C PRO A 33 -0.91 3.38 6.04
N PRO A 34 -1.92 2.91 5.28
CA PRO A 34 -3.03 3.67 4.72
C PRO A 34 -4.07 4.10 5.77
N LEU A 35 -4.78 5.19 5.47
CA LEU A 35 -5.81 5.80 6.30
C LEU A 35 -7.09 6.00 5.49
N ALA A 36 -8.24 5.91 6.16
CA ALA A 36 -9.50 6.34 5.57
C ALA A 36 -9.52 7.86 5.34
N LYS A 37 -10.43 8.34 4.48
CA LYS A 37 -10.65 9.77 4.27
C LYS A 37 -10.98 10.45 5.62
N GLY A 38 -10.29 11.55 5.93
CA GLY A 38 -10.42 12.26 7.21
C GLY A 38 -9.47 11.79 8.33
N GLY A 39 -8.65 10.76 8.11
CA GLY A 39 -7.64 10.30 9.08
C GLY A 39 -8.21 9.47 10.24
N GLY A 40 -7.35 9.07 11.18
CA GLY A 40 -7.72 8.48 12.49
C GLY A 40 -8.41 7.11 12.51
N LYS A 41 -8.80 6.55 11.36
CA LYS A 41 -9.50 5.25 11.25
C LYS A 41 -8.64 4.19 10.56
N GLY A 42 -7.33 4.17 10.82
CA GLY A 42 -6.37 3.32 10.11
C GLY A 42 -6.52 1.81 10.31
N LEU A 43 -7.35 1.36 11.26
CA LEU A 43 -7.65 -0.05 11.49
C LEU A 43 -8.93 -0.52 10.75
N SER A 44 -9.68 0.40 10.16
CA SER A 44 -10.96 0.11 9.50
C SER A 44 -10.80 -0.54 8.12
N LYS A 45 -11.88 -1.18 7.64
CA LYS A 45 -11.96 -1.67 6.24
C LYS A 45 -11.81 -0.55 5.22
N ALA A 46 -12.26 0.66 5.55
CA ALA A 46 -12.08 1.83 4.69
C ALA A 46 -10.60 2.20 4.50
N ALA A 47 -9.76 2.02 5.52
CA ALA A 47 -8.32 2.22 5.41
C ALA A 47 -7.64 1.13 4.57
N GLU A 48 -8.08 -0.12 4.68
CA GLU A 48 -7.63 -1.22 3.81
C GLU A 48 -7.93 -0.89 2.34
N MET A 49 -9.19 -0.58 2.02
CA MET A 49 -9.62 -0.22 0.66
C MET A 49 -8.86 1.01 0.14
N ALA A 50 -8.59 2.01 0.99
CA ALA A 50 -7.78 3.16 0.59
C ALA A 50 -6.35 2.75 0.18
N GLY A 51 -5.73 1.82 0.92
CA GLY A 51 -4.42 1.26 0.58
C GLY A 51 -4.46 0.42 -0.70
N GLU A 52 -5.47 -0.42 -0.87
CA GLU A 52 -5.63 -1.26 -2.06
C GLU A 52 -5.84 -0.42 -3.33
N ASN A 53 -6.68 0.63 -3.24
CA ASN A 53 -6.91 1.57 -4.33
C ASN A 53 -5.67 2.40 -4.62
N ALA A 54 -4.93 2.79 -3.59
CA ALA A 54 -3.67 3.47 -3.74
C ALA A 54 -2.67 2.60 -4.54
N VAL A 55 -2.48 1.33 -4.17
CA VAL A 55 -1.60 0.39 -4.88
C VAL A 55 -2.04 0.19 -6.33
N ALA A 56 -3.31 -0.11 -6.54
CA ALA A 56 -3.86 -0.30 -7.88
C ALA A 56 -3.71 0.97 -8.74
N GLY A 57 -3.94 2.15 -8.16
CA GLY A 57 -3.79 3.43 -8.82
C GLY A 57 -2.37 3.72 -9.28
N ASP A 58 -1.36 3.38 -8.48
CA ASP A 58 0.06 3.53 -8.88
C ASP A 58 0.37 2.64 -10.08
N ILE A 59 0.05 1.35 -9.99
CA ILE A 59 0.28 0.38 -11.06
C ILE A 59 -0.43 0.81 -12.35
N LYS A 60 -1.71 1.22 -12.26
CA LYS A 60 -2.49 1.69 -13.41
C LYS A 60 -1.97 2.99 -14.05
N LYS A 61 -1.14 3.78 -13.37
CA LYS A 61 -0.47 4.94 -14.00
C LYS A 61 0.68 4.51 -14.91
N MET A 62 1.31 3.37 -14.64
CA MET A 62 2.46 2.86 -15.37
C MET A 62 2.07 1.85 -16.45
N PHE A 63 1.10 0.99 -16.17
CA PHE A 63 0.77 -0.17 -17.01
C PHE A 63 -0.64 -0.08 -17.59
N VAL A 64 -0.80 -0.70 -18.76
CA VAL A 64 -2.09 -0.95 -19.40
C VAL A 64 -2.04 -2.32 -20.07
N SER A 65 -3.12 -3.08 -20.01
CA SER A 65 -3.20 -4.36 -20.71
C SER A 65 -3.63 -4.18 -22.16
N ALA A 66 -3.07 -4.99 -23.05
CA ALA A 66 -3.35 -4.96 -24.49
C ALA A 66 -4.72 -5.52 -24.87
N ASN A 67 -5.49 -6.03 -23.92
CA ASN A 67 -6.87 -6.46 -24.14
C ASN A 67 -7.89 -5.67 -23.29
N ASP A 68 -7.49 -4.52 -22.72
CA ASP A 68 -8.41 -3.65 -21.99
C ASP A 68 -9.33 -2.89 -22.95
N ARG A 69 -10.58 -3.35 -23.04
CA ARG A 69 -11.63 -2.77 -23.90
C ARG A 69 -12.03 -1.33 -23.54
N TYR A 70 -11.70 -0.86 -22.33
CA TYR A 70 -12.14 0.45 -21.85
C TYR A 70 -11.03 1.49 -21.87
N SER A 71 -9.81 1.11 -22.24
CA SER A 71 -8.65 1.98 -22.17
C SER A 71 -8.28 2.51 -23.55
N ARG A 72 -8.68 3.76 -23.85
CA ARG A 72 -8.12 4.51 -25.01
C ARG A 72 -6.58 4.57 -24.97
N ASN A 73 -6.00 4.48 -23.79
CA ASN A 73 -4.54 4.39 -23.62
C ASN A 73 -3.97 3.07 -24.15
N ALA A 74 -4.70 1.96 -24.06
CA ALA A 74 -4.25 0.66 -24.60
C ALA A 74 -4.09 0.72 -26.12
N ALA A 75 -5.10 1.24 -26.82
CA ALA A 75 -5.07 1.41 -28.27
C ALA A 75 -3.90 2.30 -28.73
N ASN A 76 -3.69 3.43 -28.06
CA ASN A 76 -2.59 4.34 -28.37
C ASN A 76 -1.20 3.70 -28.14
N VAL A 77 -1.04 2.96 -27.03
CA VAL A 77 0.21 2.25 -26.73
C VAL A 77 0.44 1.11 -27.73
N LEU A 78 -0.61 0.35 -28.08
CA LEU A 78 -0.53 -0.72 -29.08
C LEU A 78 -0.15 -0.19 -30.47
N ALA A 79 -0.78 0.91 -30.92
CA ALA A 79 -0.44 1.56 -32.18
C ALA A 79 1.03 2.01 -32.23
N THR A 80 1.54 2.56 -31.13
CA THR A 80 2.95 2.98 -31.01
C THR A 80 3.90 1.78 -31.13
N ASN A 81 3.56 0.65 -30.48
CA ASN A 81 4.36 -0.57 -30.55
C ASN A 81 4.30 -1.22 -31.95
N LEU A 82 3.15 -1.19 -32.63
CA LEU A 82 3.02 -1.66 -34.01
C LEU A 82 3.84 -0.78 -34.98
N ALA A 83 3.86 0.54 -34.77
CA ALA A 83 4.66 1.47 -35.56
C ALA A 83 6.16 1.20 -35.37
N TYR A 84 6.58 0.90 -34.14
CA TYR A 84 7.95 0.50 -33.86
C TYR A 84 8.33 -0.82 -34.53
N ALA A 85 7.50 -1.87 -34.39
CA ALA A 85 7.77 -3.17 -34.99
C ALA A 85 7.91 -3.07 -36.53
N THR A 86 7.00 -2.33 -37.16
CA THR A 86 7.01 -2.14 -38.62
C THR A 86 8.19 -1.30 -39.12
N ARG A 87 8.60 -0.26 -38.37
CA ARG A 87 9.75 0.58 -38.73
C ARG A 87 11.08 -0.17 -38.62
N ASN A 88 11.20 -1.06 -37.65
CA ASN A 88 12.42 -1.85 -37.43
C ASN A 88 12.43 -3.19 -38.19
N ASN A 89 11.45 -3.44 -39.07
CA ASN A 89 11.31 -4.71 -39.78
C ASN A 89 11.17 -5.94 -38.85
N ASP A 90 10.64 -5.75 -37.64
CA ASP A 90 10.44 -6.80 -36.64
C ASP A 90 9.06 -7.46 -36.82
N ILE A 91 9.00 -8.40 -37.75
CA ILE A 91 7.78 -9.16 -38.08
C ILE A 91 7.33 -10.02 -36.88
N GLY A 92 8.26 -10.58 -36.13
CA GLY A 92 7.97 -11.41 -34.97
C GLY A 92 7.22 -10.63 -33.88
N MET A 93 7.74 -9.45 -33.53
CA MET A 93 7.07 -8.54 -32.59
C MET A 93 5.71 -8.07 -33.14
N PHE A 94 5.63 -7.70 -34.42
CA PHE A 94 4.37 -7.29 -35.03
C PHE A 94 3.30 -8.38 -34.90
N ASN A 95 3.62 -9.60 -35.32
CA ASN A 95 2.73 -10.76 -35.25
C ASN A 95 2.32 -11.07 -33.80
N LYS A 96 3.26 -10.95 -32.85
CA LYS A 96 2.97 -11.11 -31.43
C LYS A 96 2.02 -10.03 -30.90
N LEU A 97 2.18 -8.77 -31.32
CA LEU A 97 1.32 -7.66 -30.88
C LEU A 97 -0.11 -7.78 -31.41
N ILE A 98 -0.30 -8.20 -32.66
CA ILE A 98 -1.64 -8.41 -33.24
C ILE A 98 -2.28 -9.72 -32.76
N GLY A 99 -1.49 -10.76 -32.47
CA GLY A 99 -1.97 -12.04 -31.95
C GLY A 99 -2.26 -12.02 -30.44
N GLY A 100 -1.32 -11.50 -29.63
CA GLY A 100 -1.42 -11.42 -28.17
C GLY A 100 -2.18 -10.19 -27.66
N GLY A 101 -2.21 -9.09 -28.44
CA GLY A 101 -3.14 -7.99 -28.21
C GLY A 101 -4.52 -8.41 -28.67
N SER A 102 -5.25 -9.15 -27.84
CA SER A 102 -6.52 -9.75 -28.23
C SER A 102 -7.39 -8.78 -29.05
N MET A 103 -8.18 -9.31 -29.98
CA MET A 103 -9.21 -8.65 -30.81
C MET A 103 -9.95 -7.47 -30.14
N LYS A 104 -10.07 -7.45 -28.82
CA LYS A 104 -10.78 -6.43 -28.04
C LYS A 104 -10.09 -5.05 -27.98
N ALA A 105 -8.76 -4.94 -27.87
CA ALA A 105 -8.13 -3.60 -27.95
C ALA A 105 -7.88 -3.16 -29.39
N LEU A 106 -7.72 -4.12 -30.30
CA LEU A 106 -7.70 -3.87 -31.74
C LEU A 106 -8.98 -3.14 -32.17
N LYS A 107 -10.16 -3.48 -31.62
CA LYS A 107 -11.43 -2.74 -31.85
C LYS A 107 -11.39 -1.25 -31.50
N SER A 108 -10.45 -0.80 -30.68
CA SER A 108 -10.27 0.61 -30.33
C SER A 108 -9.20 1.31 -31.19
N LEU A 109 -8.53 0.60 -32.10
CA LEU A 109 -7.64 1.18 -33.11
C LEU A 109 -8.43 1.83 -34.25
N SER A 110 -7.74 2.53 -35.15
CA SER A 110 -8.36 3.03 -36.38
C SER A 110 -8.93 1.87 -37.22
N PRO A 111 -10.00 2.08 -37.99
CA PRO A 111 -10.59 1.04 -38.85
C PRO A 111 -9.59 0.39 -39.82
N ILE A 112 -8.58 1.14 -40.27
CA ILE A 112 -7.52 0.63 -41.15
C ILE A 112 -6.61 -0.34 -40.39
N LEU A 113 -6.15 0.03 -39.18
CA LEU A 113 -5.35 -0.87 -38.34
C LEU A 113 -6.12 -2.11 -37.92
N GLN A 114 -7.44 -2.00 -37.71
CA GLN A 114 -8.30 -3.15 -37.45
C GLN A 114 -8.29 -4.13 -38.63
N ARG A 115 -8.45 -3.64 -39.86
CA ARG A 115 -8.39 -4.48 -41.06
C ARG A 115 -7.03 -5.13 -41.26
N ILE A 116 -5.97 -4.40 -40.96
CA ILE A 116 -4.59 -4.91 -41.01
C ILE A 116 -4.39 -6.04 -39.99
N ALA A 117 -4.83 -5.84 -38.75
CA ALA A 117 -4.66 -6.83 -37.69
C ALA A 117 -5.52 -8.10 -37.90
N ASN A 118 -6.63 -7.99 -38.62
CA ASN A 118 -7.51 -9.12 -38.97
C ASN A 118 -7.10 -9.83 -40.28
N ASP A 119 -6.05 -9.37 -40.96
CA ASP A 119 -5.58 -9.96 -42.20
C ASP A 119 -4.96 -11.34 -41.90
N GLN A 120 -5.46 -12.39 -42.56
CA GLN A 120 -5.00 -13.76 -42.36
C GLN A 120 -3.58 -14.00 -42.91
N ASP A 121 -3.12 -13.14 -43.82
CA ASP A 121 -1.77 -13.16 -44.35
C ASP A 121 -0.91 -12.16 -43.54
N TYR A 122 -0.10 -12.71 -42.63
CA TYR A 122 0.74 -11.93 -41.72
C TYR A 122 1.78 -11.06 -42.44
N ASP A 123 2.32 -11.53 -43.58
CA ASP A 123 3.30 -10.75 -44.35
C ASP A 123 2.63 -9.59 -45.08
N ARG A 124 1.44 -9.82 -45.62
CA ARG A 124 0.61 -8.77 -46.21
C ARG A 124 0.15 -7.77 -45.15
N ALA A 125 -0.24 -8.24 -43.98
CA ALA A 125 -0.58 -7.40 -42.83
C ALA A 125 0.59 -6.49 -42.47
N PHE A 126 1.79 -7.05 -42.36
CA PHE A 126 3.01 -6.31 -42.04
C PHE A 126 3.32 -5.23 -43.07
N LYS A 127 3.24 -5.56 -44.37
CA LYS A 127 3.46 -4.60 -45.47
C LYS A 127 2.44 -3.44 -45.43
N LYS A 128 1.15 -3.75 -45.23
CA LYS A 128 0.09 -2.73 -45.09
C LYS A 128 0.33 -1.85 -43.86
N ALA A 129 0.73 -2.45 -42.73
CA ALA A 129 1.05 -1.73 -41.51
C ALA A 129 2.23 -0.79 -41.68
N LYS A 130 3.30 -1.24 -42.34
CA LYS A 130 4.49 -0.43 -42.65
C LYS A 130 4.14 0.80 -43.47
N ASN A 131 3.26 0.67 -44.45
CA ASN A 131 2.78 1.80 -45.25
C ASN A 131 1.90 2.76 -44.43
N TYR A 132 0.97 2.22 -43.63
CA TYR A 132 0.03 3.03 -42.86
C TYR A 132 0.69 3.77 -41.68
N LEU A 133 1.69 3.16 -41.04
CA LEU A 133 2.36 3.69 -39.85
C LEU A 133 3.69 4.39 -40.16
N ASN A 134 4.05 4.57 -41.43
CA ASN A 134 5.33 5.18 -41.82
C ASN A 134 5.59 6.54 -41.16
N ARG A 135 4.54 7.37 -41.03
CA ARG A 135 4.56 8.71 -40.43
C ARG A 135 4.12 8.74 -38.97
N ALA A 136 3.81 7.60 -38.37
CA ALA A 136 3.37 7.57 -36.98
C ALA A 136 4.50 8.02 -36.05
N GLU A 137 4.18 8.88 -35.08
CA GLU A 137 5.13 9.28 -34.06
C GLU A 137 5.42 8.10 -33.12
N ILE A 138 6.69 7.72 -32.99
CA ILE A 138 7.11 6.69 -32.06
C ILE A 138 7.58 7.38 -30.78
N VAL A 139 6.69 7.46 -29.80
CA VAL A 139 7.04 7.93 -28.46
C VAL A 139 7.36 6.73 -27.59
N LEU A 140 8.64 6.51 -27.34
CA LEU A 140 9.11 5.46 -26.45
C LEU A 140 8.72 5.77 -25.00
N SER A 141 8.57 4.72 -24.19
CA SER A 141 8.58 4.90 -22.74
C SER A 141 9.96 5.42 -22.31
N ASP A 142 10.03 6.23 -21.25
CA ASP A 142 11.30 6.77 -20.71
C ASP A 142 12.27 5.68 -20.23
N TYR A 143 11.83 4.42 -20.25
CA TYR A 143 12.53 3.23 -19.78
C TYR A 143 12.94 2.31 -20.93
N GLY A 144 12.92 2.80 -22.17
CA GLY A 144 13.34 2.06 -23.37
C GLY A 144 12.52 0.80 -23.66
N THR A 145 11.43 0.58 -22.92
CA THR A 145 10.63 -0.64 -23.02
C THR A 145 9.67 -0.52 -24.18
N ILE A 146 9.76 -1.49 -25.10
CA ILE A 146 8.98 -1.58 -26.32
C ILE A 146 8.43 -3.00 -26.40
N GLY A 147 7.15 -3.12 -26.73
CA GLY A 147 6.43 -4.38 -26.72
C GLY A 147 5.85 -4.70 -25.35
N PHE A 148 5.63 -6.00 -25.12
CA PHE A 148 5.02 -6.51 -23.90
C PHE A 148 6.03 -6.55 -22.75
N VAL A 149 5.56 -6.14 -21.57
CA VAL A 149 6.25 -6.36 -20.30
C VAL A 149 5.79 -7.69 -19.73
N PHE A 150 6.68 -8.68 -19.72
CA PHE A 150 6.42 -10.01 -19.14
C PHE A 150 6.71 -10.09 -17.63
N ASN A 151 7.60 -9.22 -17.14
CA ASN A 151 7.96 -9.16 -15.72
C ASN A 151 7.57 -7.79 -15.16
N ILE A 152 6.30 -7.66 -14.73
CA ILE A 152 5.75 -6.38 -14.26
C ILE A 152 6.49 -5.89 -13.00
N ARG A 153 6.90 -6.80 -12.12
CA ARG A 153 7.44 -6.47 -10.79
C ARG A 153 8.75 -5.69 -10.81
N PRO A 154 9.83 -6.12 -11.51
CA PRO A 154 11.07 -5.36 -11.57
C PRO A 154 10.86 -3.94 -12.11
N VAL A 155 10.11 -3.82 -13.20
CA VAL A 155 9.82 -2.53 -13.84
C VAL A 155 9.00 -1.61 -12.93
N HIS A 156 7.96 -2.15 -12.27
CA HIS A 156 7.20 -1.40 -11.29
C HIS A 156 8.10 -0.90 -10.14
N ASN A 157 8.95 -1.75 -9.58
CA ASN A 157 9.81 -1.37 -8.46
C ASN A 157 10.84 -0.32 -8.87
N GLU A 158 11.42 -0.41 -10.07
CA GLU A 158 12.34 0.57 -10.61
C GLU A 158 11.68 1.95 -10.75
N ILE A 159 10.54 2.02 -11.43
CA ILE A 159 9.80 3.27 -11.63
C ILE A 159 9.41 3.85 -10.27
N LYS A 160 8.83 3.02 -9.39
CA LYS A 160 8.36 3.43 -8.08
C LYS A 160 9.50 3.92 -7.17
N GLY A 161 10.69 3.34 -7.29
CA GLY A 161 11.89 3.77 -6.57
C GLY A 161 12.26 5.22 -6.85
N LYS A 162 12.11 5.68 -8.11
CA LYS A 162 12.34 7.08 -8.51
C LYS A 162 11.36 8.07 -7.86
N PHE A 163 10.21 7.59 -7.38
CA PHE A 163 9.21 8.38 -6.65
C PHE A 163 9.27 8.14 -5.13
N GLY A 164 10.40 7.66 -4.61
CA GLY A 164 10.56 7.41 -3.19
C GLY A 164 9.60 6.35 -2.63
N GLY A 165 9.07 5.45 -3.47
CA GLY A 165 8.16 4.40 -3.03
C GLY A 165 6.66 4.73 -3.10
N ARG A 166 6.23 5.89 -3.61
CA ARG A 166 4.80 6.19 -3.82
C ARG A 166 4.56 7.17 -4.96
N ILE A 167 3.65 6.84 -5.89
CA ILE A 167 3.32 7.73 -7.00
C ILE A 167 2.15 8.63 -6.60
N LYS A 168 2.44 9.88 -6.23
CA LYS A 168 1.43 10.85 -5.76
C LYS A 168 0.32 11.12 -6.79
N LYS A 169 -0.80 11.67 -6.33
CA LYS A 169 -1.91 12.09 -7.21
C LYS A 169 -1.38 13.09 -8.25
N ASN A 170 -1.90 13.03 -9.47
CA ASN A 170 -1.49 13.87 -10.61
C ASN A 170 -0.05 13.69 -11.12
N VAL A 171 0.73 12.79 -10.53
CA VAL A 171 2.05 12.43 -11.07
C VAL A 171 1.88 11.45 -12.22
N ARG A 172 2.52 11.77 -13.35
CA ARG A 172 2.64 10.90 -14.51
C ARG A 172 4.03 10.24 -14.50
N PRO A 173 4.15 8.98 -14.06
CA PRO A 173 5.44 8.33 -13.87
C PRO A 173 6.11 7.90 -15.19
N VAL A 174 5.34 7.83 -16.28
CA VAL A 174 5.79 7.43 -17.60
C VAL A 174 5.12 8.29 -18.67
N LYS A 175 5.88 8.74 -19.68
CA LYS A 175 5.30 9.44 -20.85
C LYS A 175 4.26 8.59 -21.57
N LYS A 176 4.51 7.30 -21.76
CA LYS A 176 3.54 6.33 -22.29
C LYS A 176 3.47 5.14 -21.36
N LYS A 177 2.25 4.62 -21.16
CA LYS A 177 2.07 3.42 -20.33
C LYS A 177 2.73 2.22 -21.00
N LEU A 178 3.25 1.34 -20.18
CA LEU A 178 3.85 0.07 -20.57
C LEU A 178 2.74 -0.94 -20.85
N LEU A 179 2.93 -1.75 -21.89
CA LEU A 179 1.93 -2.71 -22.36
C LEU A 179 2.14 -4.05 -21.67
N VAL A 180 1.10 -4.55 -21.01
CA VAL A 180 1.04 -5.92 -20.47
C VAL A 180 0.18 -6.75 -21.40
N GLU A 181 0.52 -8.01 -21.61
CA GLU A 181 -0.17 -8.85 -22.59
C GLU A 181 -1.65 -9.02 -22.26
N THR A 182 -1.96 -9.38 -21.01
CA THR A 182 -3.33 -9.65 -20.61
C THR A 182 -3.81 -8.82 -19.41
N THR A 183 -5.10 -8.55 -19.38
CA THR A 183 -5.79 -7.93 -18.24
C THR A 183 -5.78 -8.84 -17.02
N ALA A 184 -5.75 -10.17 -17.22
CA ALA A 184 -5.66 -11.13 -16.12
C ALA A 184 -4.31 -10.99 -15.40
N GLU A 185 -3.21 -11.06 -16.15
CA GLU A 185 -1.85 -10.87 -15.61
C GLU A 185 -1.69 -9.55 -14.85
N LEU A 186 -2.15 -8.43 -15.44
CA LEU A 186 -2.10 -7.13 -14.77
C LEU A 186 -2.97 -7.09 -13.50
N LYS A 187 -4.15 -7.73 -13.50
CA LYS A 187 -5.03 -7.80 -12.33
C LYS A 187 -4.46 -8.70 -11.23
N ASP A 188 -3.88 -9.84 -11.58
CA ASP A 188 -3.26 -10.76 -10.63
C ASP A 188 -2.04 -10.12 -9.98
N TYR A 189 -1.23 -9.39 -10.76
CA TYR A 189 -0.16 -8.59 -10.21
C TYR A 189 -0.67 -7.50 -9.25
N ILE A 190 -1.73 -6.76 -9.62
CA ILE A 190 -2.35 -5.78 -8.73
C ILE A 190 -2.81 -6.45 -7.43
N ARG A 191 -3.45 -7.63 -7.52
CA ARG A 191 -3.92 -8.40 -6.36
C ARG A 191 -2.76 -8.81 -5.44
N GLU A 192 -1.68 -9.37 -6.00
CA GLU A 192 -0.46 -9.70 -5.24
C GLU A 192 0.05 -8.48 -4.46
N ARG A 193 0.05 -7.29 -5.08
CA ARG A 193 0.50 -6.07 -4.42
C ARG A 193 -0.49 -5.55 -3.38
N GLN A 194 -1.79 -5.72 -3.61
CA GLN A 194 -2.86 -5.37 -2.66
C GLN A 194 -2.83 -6.28 -1.43
N GLU A 195 -2.45 -7.55 -1.57
CA GLU A 195 -2.33 -8.45 -0.43
C GLU A 195 -1.31 -7.96 0.61
N MET A 196 -0.27 -7.25 0.16
CA MET A 196 0.75 -6.64 1.00
C MET A 196 0.27 -5.41 1.80
N VAL A 197 -0.94 -4.91 1.53
CA VAL A 197 -1.55 -3.84 2.32
C VAL A 197 -1.70 -4.31 3.77
N GLY A 198 -1.28 -3.46 4.71
CA GLY A 198 -1.30 -3.77 6.15
C GLY A 198 0.01 -4.33 6.69
N ARG A 199 0.94 -4.73 5.81
CA ARG A 199 2.22 -5.31 6.23
C ARG A 199 3.08 -4.37 7.10
N ILE A 200 3.10 -3.06 6.82
CA ILE A 200 3.80 -2.09 7.68
C ILE A 200 3.16 -2.06 9.08
N LYS A 201 1.83 -2.09 9.16
CA LYS A 201 1.11 -2.05 10.43
C LYS A 201 1.28 -3.33 11.25
N SER A 202 1.54 -4.46 10.60
CA SER A 202 1.66 -5.75 11.29
C SER A 202 2.88 -5.84 12.19
N GLY A 203 3.92 -5.05 11.95
CA GLY A 203 5.05 -4.95 12.88
C GLY A 203 4.66 -4.38 14.24
N TRP A 204 3.73 -3.42 14.29
CA TRP A 204 3.15 -2.95 15.56
C TRP A 204 2.31 -4.03 16.24
N ALA A 205 1.56 -4.82 15.46
CA ALA A 205 0.79 -5.93 16.00
C ALA A 205 1.70 -7.05 16.55
N SER A 206 2.82 -7.32 15.87
CA SER A 206 3.85 -8.27 16.31
C SER A 206 4.52 -7.81 17.60
N ALA A 207 4.86 -6.51 17.70
CA ALA A 207 5.40 -5.94 18.93
C ALA A 207 4.39 -5.97 20.09
N LEU A 208 3.11 -5.71 19.82
CA LEU A 208 2.03 -5.81 20.81
C LEU A 208 1.85 -7.24 21.33
N ARG A 209 1.88 -8.26 20.46
CA ARG A 209 1.74 -9.67 20.87
C ARG A 209 2.83 -10.13 21.82
N SER A 210 4.06 -9.65 21.60
CA SER A 210 5.23 -10.02 22.39
C SER A 210 5.39 -9.18 23.67
N LEU A 211 4.59 -8.11 23.83
CA LEU A 211 4.68 -7.22 24.98
C LEU A 211 4.07 -7.90 26.22
N PRO A 212 4.75 -7.87 27.39
CA PRO A 212 4.18 -8.38 28.64
C PRO A 212 2.87 -7.67 28.98
N LYS A 213 1.89 -8.44 29.47
CA LYS A 213 0.59 -7.87 29.87
C LYS A 213 0.74 -7.11 31.18
N PRO A 214 0.17 -5.90 31.30
CA PRO A 214 0.07 -5.23 32.59
C PRO A 214 -0.85 -6.01 33.53
N VAL A 215 -0.51 -6.04 34.81
CA VAL A 215 -1.32 -6.63 35.88
C VAL A 215 -2.03 -5.50 36.62
N ILE A 216 -3.36 -5.51 36.61
CA ILE A 216 -4.18 -4.51 37.30
C ILE A 216 -5.06 -5.26 38.29
N ASN A 217 -4.95 -4.91 39.58
CA ASN A 217 -5.63 -5.59 40.68
C ASN A 217 -5.37 -7.11 40.69
N GLY A 218 -4.11 -7.52 40.52
CA GLY A 218 -3.70 -8.93 40.48
C GLY A 218 -4.08 -9.69 39.20
N ILE A 219 -4.82 -9.07 38.28
CA ILE A 219 -5.32 -9.73 37.06
C ILE A 219 -4.57 -9.18 35.84
N PRO A 220 -3.95 -10.05 35.02
CA PRO A 220 -3.41 -9.65 33.72
C PRO A 220 -4.51 -9.10 32.80
N LYS A 221 -4.32 -7.90 32.27
CA LYS A 221 -5.28 -7.24 31.38
C LYS A 221 -4.73 -7.08 29.97
N ASN A 222 -5.59 -7.26 28.98
CA ASN A 222 -5.24 -7.03 27.58
C ASN A 222 -5.52 -5.57 27.21
N PHE A 223 -4.56 -4.93 26.54
CA PHE A 223 -4.71 -3.59 25.97
C PHE A 223 -4.27 -3.59 24.51
N GLY A 224 -4.71 -2.61 23.73
CA GLY A 224 -4.40 -2.54 22.30
C GLY A 224 -5.06 -3.63 21.44
N VAL A 225 -6.00 -4.41 22.00
CA VAL A 225 -6.63 -5.56 21.35
C VAL A 225 -7.37 -5.22 20.05
N GLY A 226 -7.78 -3.96 19.88
CA GLY A 226 -8.38 -3.48 18.64
C GLY A 226 -7.44 -3.57 17.45
N LEU A 227 -6.12 -3.58 17.65
CA LEU A 227 -5.15 -3.88 16.60
C LEU A 227 -5.11 -5.38 16.27
N LEU A 228 -5.19 -6.24 17.29
CA LEU A 228 -5.07 -7.69 17.12
C LEU A 228 -6.29 -8.32 16.44
N SER A 229 -7.45 -7.65 16.47
CA SER A 229 -8.67 -8.10 15.79
C SER A 229 -8.71 -7.80 14.29
N VAL A 230 -7.73 -7.07 13.73
CA VAL A 230 -7.76 -6.61 12.33
C VAL A 230 -7.15 -7.63 11.38
N ALA A 231 -7.96 -8.44 10.71
CA ALA A 231 -7.50 -9.55 9.88
C ALA A 231 -6.49 -9.16 8.78
N TRP A 232 -6.75 -8.08 8.02
CA TRP A 232 -5.88 -7.67 6.90
C TRP A 232 -4.49 -7.18 7.32
N ILE A 233 -4.33 -6.78 8.59
CA ILE A 233 -3.03 -6.47 9.20
C ILE A 233 -2.40 -7.76 9.72
N ASN A 234 -3.17 -8.57 10.45
CA ASN A 234 -2.65 -9.68 11.22
C ASN A 234 -2.32 -10.94 10.40
N LYS A 235 -2.74 -11.01 9.13
CA LYS A 235 -2.28 -12.04 8.17
C LYS A 235 -0.77 -11.99 7.90
N HIS A 236 -0.11 -10.86 8.15
CA HIS A 236 1.32 -10.64 7.87
C HIS A 236 2.21 -11.06 9.04
N THR A 237 2.22 -12.35 9.38
CA THR A 237 2.91 -12.91 10.56
C THR A 237 4.43 -12.92 10.43
N GLY A 238 4.98 -12.92 9.21
CA GLY A 238 6.43 -12.87 8.96
C GLY A 238 7.09 -11.52 9.25
N VAL A 239 6.34 -10.53 9.74
CA VAL A 239 6.89 -9.22 10.13
C VAL A 239 7.19 -9.23 11.62
N GLN A 240 8.45 -8.99 11.97
CA GLN A 240 8.85 -8.89 13.35
C GLN A 240 8.54 -7.50 13.94
N GLY A 241 8.12 -7.51 15.19
CA GLY A 241 8.09 -6.34 16.05
C GLY A 241 8.84 -6.70 17.31
N LYS A 242 9.59 -5.74 17.86
CA LYS A 242 10.41 -5.94 19.06
C LYS A 242 9.85 -5.11 20.19
N ASN A 243 10.05 -5.57 21.41
CA ASN A 243 9.87 -4.78 22.60
C ASN A 243 11.05 -5.02 23.56
N THR A 244 11.37 -4.02 24.36
CA THR A 244 12.30 -4.15 25.49
C THR A 244 11.65 -3.54 26.71
N VAL A 245 11.66 -4.29 27.81
CA VAL A 245 11.14 -3.84 29.10
C VAL A 245 12.27 -3.92 30.11
N SER A 246 12.70 -2.78 30.61
CA SER A 246 13.64 -2.67 31.72
C SER A 246 12.91 -2.01 32.89
N ALA A 247 12.81 -2.71 34.00
CA ALA A 247 12.19 -2.18 35.21
C ALA A 247 13.15 -2.38 36.37
N THR A 248 13.56 -1.27 36.97
CA THR A 248 14.30 -1.19 38.23
C THR A 248 13.41 -0.54 39.28
N GLU A 249 13.84 -0.55 40.54
CA GLU A 249 13.12 0.14 41.62
C GLU A 249 12.95 1.65 41.37
N LYS A 250 13.85 2.25 40.58
CA LYS A 250 13.90 3.71 40.35
C LYS A 250 13.33 4.13 38.99
N ASN A 251 13.51 3.29 37.97
CA ASN A 251 13.19 3.61 36.58
C ASN A 251 12.49 2.44 35.87
N VAL A 252 11.52 2.77 35.03
CA VAL A 252 10.85 1.83 34.12
C VAL A 252 10.97 2.37 32.71
N ASP A 253 11.62 1.61 31.85
CA ASP A 253 11.79 1.87 30.43
C ASP A 253 11.11 0.78 29.62
N VAL A 254 10.20 1.21 28.73
CA VAL A 254 9.55 0.32 27.77
C VAL A 254 9.76 0.90 26.38
N SER A 255 10.38 0.11 25.50
CA SER A 255 10.50 0.43 24.08
C SER A 255 9.72 -0.59 23.26
N VAL A 256 9.12 -0.10 22.19
CA VAL A 256 8.41 -0.91 21.20
C VAL A 256 8.91 -0.46 19.83
N THR A 257 9.28 -1.41 18.98
CA THR A 257 9.86 -1.15 17.67
C THR A 257 9.17 -1.98 16.59
N ASN A 258 8.82 -1.33 15.49
CA ASN A 258 8.39 -1.98 14.26
C ASN A 258 9.61 -2.16 13.32
N THR A 259 9.99 -3.41 13.02
CA THR A 259 11.24 -3.67 12.27
C THR A 259 11.11 -3.48 10.76
N LEU A 260 9.89 -3.47 10.20
CA LEU A 260 9.67 -3.02 8.83
C LEU A 260 9.90 -1.50 8.68
N GLY A 261 9.76 -0.78 9.79
CA GLY A 261 10.13 0.62 9.91
C GLY A 261 9.27 1.56 9.07
N ASN A 262 9.90 2.68 8.71
CA ASN A 262 9.33 3.80 8.00
C ASN A 262 9.56 3.67 6.48
N ILE A 263 9.01 2.61 5.88
CA ILE A 263 9.18 2.38 4.43
C ILE A 263 8.74 3.63 3.68
N ALA A 264 9.59 4.12 2.76
CA ALA A 264 9.27 5.26 1.91
C ALA A 264 8.90 6.54 2.70
N ASN A 265 9.44 6.71 3.90
CA ASN A 265 9.13 7.82 4.81
C ASN A 265 7.64 7.97 5.19
N ILE A 266 6.82 6.93 4.94
CA ILE A 266 5.36 6.99 5.08
C ILE A 266 4.90 7.40 6.50
N ALA A 267 5.56 6.89 7.54
CA ALA A 267 5.22 7.21 8.93
C ALA A 267 5.77 8.56 9.37
N THR A 268 6.93 8.99 8.85
CA THR A 268 7.48 10.33 9.11
C THR A 268 6.66 11.41 8.45
N ASP A 269 6.33 11.24 7.17
CA ASP A 269 5.50 12.18 6.39
C ASP A 269 4.09 12.33 6.99
N ALA A 270 3.61 11.30 7.70
CA ALA A 270 2.35 11.31 8.40
C ALA A 270 2.46 11.69 9.90
N SER A 271 3.65 12.07 10.38
CA SER A 271 3.95 12.43 11.78
C SER A 271 3.39 11.43 12.80
N VAL A 272 3.53 10.13 12.50
CA VAL A 272 2.86 9.07 13.27
C VAL A 272 3.24 9.11 14.74
N LEU A 273 4.52 9.29 15.08
CA LEU A 273 4.98 9.28 16.48
C LEU A 273 4.42 10.46 17.27
N ASP A 274 4.34 11.65 16.67
CA ASP A 274 3.77 12.84 17.32
C ASP A 274 2.27 12.64 17.58
N LEU A 275 1.54 12.08 16.61
CA LEU A 275 0.13 11.74 16.76
C LEU A 275 -0.11 10.69 17.85
N VAL A 276 0.74 9.65 17.92
CA VAL A 276 0.69 8.64 18.98
C VAL A 276 0.91 9.30 20.33
N TYR A 277 1.99 10.08 20.48
CA TYR A 277 2.32 10.74 21.74
C TYR A 277 1.20 11.68 22.20
N ALA A 278 0.73 12.56 21.32
CA ALA A 278 -0.36 13.49 21.63
C ALA A 278 -1.64 12.75 22.02
N ASN A 279 -2.00 11.68 21.29
CA ASN A 279 -3.18 10.89 21.61
C ASN A 279 -3.05 10.17 22.96
N ARG A 280 -1.89 9.56 23.26
CA ARG A 280 -1.65 8.90 24.56
C ARG A 280 -1.71 9.87 25.72
N VAL A 281 -1.09 11.04 25.61
CA VAL A 281 -1.17 12.08 26.65
C VAL A 281 -2.62 12.51 26.89
N ARG A 282 -3.40 12.72 25.83
CA ARG A 282 -4.82 13.06 25.92
C ARG A 282 -5.64 11.96 26.60
N GLN A 283 -5.47 10.70 26.18
CA GLN A 283 -6.23 9.55 26.70
C GLN A 283 -5.89 9.23 28.17
N MET A 284 -4.60 9.34 28.56
CA MET A 284 -4.20 9.21 29.97
C MET A 284 -4.89 10.25 30.86
N ARG A 285 -4.98 11.51 30.41
CA ARG A 285 -5.67 12.57 31.17
C ARG A 285 -7.17 12.27 31.31
N ALA A 286 -7.82 11.85 30.23
CA ALA A 286 -9.24 11.52 30.23
C ALA A 286 -9.55 10.37 31.21
N ARG A 287 -8.76 9.30 31.16
CA ARG A 287 -8.94 8.14 32.05
C ARG A 287 -8.68 8.45 33.52
N VAL A 288 -7.71 9.30 33.82
CA VAL A 288 -7.50 9.80 35.20
C VAL A 288 -8.73 10.57 35.69
N LYS A 289 -9.33 11.41 34.84
CA LYS A 289 -10.53 12.17 35.19
C LYS A 289 -11.73 11.24 35.44
N GLU A 290 -11.92 10.24 34.58
CA GLU A 290 -12.96 9.23 34.74
C GLU A 290 -12.79 8.42 36.05
N HIS A 291 -11.56 7.99 36.34
CA HIS A 291 -11.29 7.21 37.56
C HIS A 291 -11.56 8.02 38.83
N LEU A 292 -11.11 9.28 38.88
CA LEU A 292 -11.39 10.18 40.00
C LEU A 292 -12.89 10.49 40.13
N GLY A 293 -13.61 10.67 39.02
CA GLY A 293 -15.06 10.87 39.02
C GLY A 293 -15.78 9.70 39.67
N LYS A 294 -15.47 8.47 39.24
CA LYS A 294 -16.04 7.25 39.85
C LYS A 294 -15.76 7.16 41.36
N THR A 295 -14.53 7.46 41.79
CA THR A 295 -14.20 7.45 43.22
C THR A 295 -14.99 8.49 44.01
N ILE A 296 -15.21 9.69 43.44
CA ILE A 296 -16.01 10.74 44.07
C ILE A 296 -17.49 10.33 44.13
N ASP A 297 -18.03 9.78 43.05
CA ASP A 297 -19.42 9.32 43.00
C ASP A 297 -19.65 8.17 44.00
N GLU A 298 -18.73 7.20 44.08
CA GLU A 298 -18.75 6.13 45.08
C GLU A 298 -18.69 6.68 46.51
N ALA A 299 -17.84 7.67 46.77
CA ALA A 299 -17.72 8.31 48.08
C ALA A 299 -18.96 9.13 48.48
N ASN A 300 -19.62 9.78 47.51
CA ASN A 300 -20.85 10.57 47.73
C ASN A 300 -22.13 9.71 47.78
N SER A 301 -22.05 8.45 47.35
CA SER A 301 -23.18 7.50 47.36
C SER A 301 -23.29 6.69 48.67
N LYS A 302 -22.40 6.94 49.63
CA LYS A 302 -22.42 6.42 51.00
C LYS A 302 -22.88 7.52 51.96
#